data_AF-A0A954YCE7-F1
#
_entry.id   AF-A0A954YCE7-F1
#
_cell.length_a   1.000
_cell.length_b   1.000
_cell.length_c   1.000
_cell.angle_alpha   90.00
_cell.angle_beta   90.00
_cell.angle_gamma   90.00
#
_symmetry.space_group_name_H-M   'P 1'
#
loop_
_entity.id
_entity.type
_entity.pdbx_description
1 polymer ?
#
loop_
_entity_poly.entity_id
_entity_poly.type
_entity_poly.pdbx_seq_one_letter_code
_entity_poly.pdbx_strand_id
1 'polypeptide(L)'
;MLGCLAGGTILACGAPLEAQVIWTNSGAGSWFDGSNWSSGLTPGTQDAALVANGGVAQAAAGTVAVNRLEVGRNAGSGSFTSSGADVLVDSAFDVGEVTGDIATAGANVQNTGQVLIEDAASLEIGVNNQGGDFDIGQTGATVGGIATSMASATILRHGDITIATNLEVAPASADAASTSHANGELTINTADTLSVDGELNIGAVNGAGATDSTAVATLQNIAAVSIGGAANIGIAKGTSSVGNSANATLVIDASTVEIGFAHPLALEDLNIGDVSTVGAGLLHGKGVVSVSGSHLSVGNRIDVARLTGGGPASTAFGRLEAAGSHIVADDLTVAETTAGLAGTATGEVMLAATLVELGTSLRLSPGSTVGFGL
;
A
#
# COMPACT_ATOMS: atom_id res chain seq x y z
N MET A 1 42.15 31.78 31.42
CA MET A 1 41.05 31.73 30.43
C MET A 1 41.41 30.64 29.42
N LEU A 2 41.04 29.40 29.70
CA LEU A 2 41.15 28.26 28.79
C LEU A 2 39.93 27.38 29.08
N GLY A 3 38.91 27.50 28.24
CA GLY A 3 37.72 26.65 28.28
C GLY A 3 37.97 25.43 27.42
N CYS A 4 37.93 24.25 28.04
CA CYS A 4 37.93 22.96 27.35
C CYS A 4 36.46 22.60 27.07
N LEU A 5 36.07 22.56 25.80
CA LEU A 5 34.77 22.07 25.33
C LEU A 5 34.90 20.57 25.06
N ALA A 6 34.23 19.75 25.87
CA ALA A 6 34.12 18.30 25.65
C ALA A 6 33.03 18.03 24.60
N GLY A 7 33.45 17.63 23.39
CA GLY A 7 32.56 17.06 22.38
C GLY A 7 32.32 15.59 22.66
N GLY A 8 31.10 15.24 23.09
CA GLY A 8 30.66 13.86 23.24
C GLY A 8 30.23 13.28 21.89
N THR A 9 31.04 12.38 21.33
CA THR A 9 30.64 11.54 20.20
C THR A 9 29.61 10.53 20.71
N ILE A 10 28.36 10.67 20.30
CA ILE A 10 27.34 9.63 20.51
C ILE A 10 27.71 8.49 19.57
N LEU A 11 28.30 7.44 20.11
CA LEU A 11 28.51 6.18 19.41
C LEU A 11 27.13 5.52 19.29
N ALA A 12 26.45 5.74 18.15
CA ALA A 12 25.26 4.96 17.82
C ALA A 12 25.72 3.51 17.60
N CYS A 13 25.53 2.67 18.62
CA CYS A 13 25.72 1.24 18.49
C CYS A 13 24.55 0.75 17.63
N GLY A 14 24.76 0.62 16.32
CA GLY A 14 23.79 -0.02 15.44
C GLY A 14 23.49 -1.40 16.00
N ALA A 15 22.21 -1.74 16.14
CA ALA A 15 21.83 -3.11 16.44
C ALA A 15 22.45 -4.03 15.38
N PRO A 16 22.97 -5.21 15.76
CA PRO A 16 23.46 -6.16 14.78
C PRO A 16 22.34 -6.45 13.77
N LEU A 17 22.69 -6.43 12.48
CA LEU A 17 21.78 -6.88 11.41
C LEU A 17 21.33 -8.30 11.77
N GLU A 18 20.03 -8.50 11.99
CA GLU A 18 19.50 -9.83 12.29
C GLU A 18 19.75 -10.78 11.11
N ALA A 19 20.10 -12.03 11.42
CA ALA A 19 20.40 -13.00 10.38
C ALA A 19 19.10 -13.40 9.67
N GLN A 20 19.07 -13.26 8.35
CA GLN A 20 17.95 -13.74 7.54
C GLN A 20 17.98 -15.28 7.48
N VAL A 21 16.86 -15.91 7.83
CA VAL A 21 16.65 -17.36 7.74
C VAL A 21 15.86 -17.64 6.47
N ILE A 22 16.45 -18.45 5.58
CA ILE A 22 15.96 -18.60 4.20
C ILE A 22 15.27 -19.94 4.05
N TRP A 23 14.10 -19.95 3.41
CA TRP A 23 13.38 -21.16 3.04
C TRP A 23 14.17 -21.96 1.99
N THR A 24 14.47 -23.22 2.29
CA THR A 24 15.27 -24.09 1.41
C THR A 24 14.43 -25.14 0.69
N ASN A 25 13.21 -25.41 1.13
CA ASN A 25 12.32 -26.37 0.47
C ASN A 25 11.77 -25.76 -0.84
N SER A 26 12.18 -26.30 -1.99
CA SER A 26 11.76 -25.79 -3.31
C SER A 26 10.33 -26.21 -3.70
N GLY A 27 9.68 -27.06 -2.91
CA GLY A 27 8.28 -27.44 -3.04
C GLY A 27 7.42 -26.87 -1.91
N ALA A 28 6.34 -27.54 -1.59
CA ALA A 28 5.55 -27.24 -0.40
C ALA A 28 6.18 -27.89 0.84
N GLY A 29 6.20 -27.16 1.96
CA GLY A 29 6.70 -27.66 3.24
C GLY A 29 6.04 -26.98 4.42
N SER A 30 6.10 -27.63 5.58
CA SER A 30 5.57 -27.05 6.81
C SER A 30 6.50 -25.96 7.34
N TRP A 31 5.92 -24.81 7.67
CA TRP A 31 6.59 -23.69 8.35
C TRP A 31 7.34 -24.15 9.60
N PHE A 32 6.71 -25.04 10.38
CA PHE A 32 7.18 -25.50 11.69
C PHE A 32 8.19 -26.65 11.62
N ASP A 33 8.59 -27.07 10.42
CA ASP A 33 9.68 -28.02 10.23
C ASP A 33 10.97 -27.28 9.92
N GLY A 34 11.86 -27.20 10.93
CA GLY A 34 13.16 -26.54 10.84
C GLY A 34 14.05 -27.03 9.70
N SER A 35 13.85 -28.27 9.22
CA SER A 35 14.62 -28.80 8.08
C SER A 35 14.27 -28.14 6.74
N ASN A 36 13.15 -27.41 6.65
CA ASN A 36 12.78 -26.59 5.50
C ASN A 36 13.51 -25.23 5.46
N TRP A 37 14.28 -24.89 6.49
CA TRP A 37 14.97 -23.61 6.64
C TRP A 37 16.49 -23.76 6.64
N SER A 38 17.20 -22.73 6.16
CA SER A 38 18.66 -22.74 6.00
C SER A 38 19.44 -22.89 7.30
N SER A 39 18.86 -22.49 8.44
CA SER A 39 19.46 -22.65 9.76
C SER A 39 19.26 -24.05 10.36
N GLY A 40 18.38 -24.88 9.76
CA GLY A 40 17.90 -26.13 10.34
C GLY A 40 16.90 -25.93 11.49
N LEU A 41 16.46 -24.69 11.75
CA LEU A 41 15.51 -24.31 12.79
C LEU A 41 14.40 -23.44 12.19
N THR A 42 13.20 -23.51 12.76
CA THR A 42 12.11 -22.60 12.39
C THR A 42 12.45 -21.16 12.81
N PRO A 43 12.26 -20.15 11.96
CA PRO A 43 12.44 -18.74 12.30
C PRO A 43 11.57 -18.35 13.50
N GLY A 44 12.13 -17.56 14.42
CA GLY A 44 11.42 -16.95 15.55
C GLY A 44 11.33 -15.43 15.44
N THR A 45 10.86 -14.78 16.51
CA THR A 45 10.57 -13.33 16.57
C THR A 45 11.78 -12.40 16.44
N GLN A 46 13.00 -12.95 16.33
CA GLN A 46 14.23 -12.18 16.09
C GLN A 46 14.82 -12.48 14.70
N ASP A 47 14.13 -13.27 13.89
CA ASP A 47 14.59 -13.70 12.59
C ASP A 47 13.77 -13.01 11.49
N ALA A 48 14.44 -12.68 10.39
CA ALA A 48 13.78 -12.38 9.13
C ALA A 48 13.62 -13.66 8.33
N ALA A 49 12.38 -14.06 8.04
CA ALA A 49 12.06 -15.25 7.26
C ALA A 49 11.87 -14.89 5.78
N LEU A 50 12.64 -15.52 4.89
CA LEU A 50 12.57 -15.29 3.44
C LEU A 50 12.11 -16.55 2.68
N VAL A 51 10.99 -16.46 1.97
CA VAL A 51 10.48 -17.49 1.04
C VAL A 51 10.60 -17.00 -0.40
N ALA A 52 11.72 -17.31 -1.06
CA ALA A 52 12.09 -16.71 -2.36
C ALA A 52 12.69 -17.71 -3.39
N ASN A 53 12.44 -19.01 -3.22
CA ASN A 53 13.02 -20.09 -4.02
C ASN A 53 12.01 -20.86 -4.92
N GLY A 54 10.81 -20.32 -5.09
CA GLY A 54 9.68 -20.93 -5.81
C GLY A 54 8.84 -21.91 -4.98
N GLY A 55 9.24 -22.17 -3.72
CA GLY A 55 8.52 -23.04 -2.80
C GLY A 55 7.31 -22.39 -2.12
N VAL A 56 6.58 -23.21 -1.36
CA VAL A 56 5.41 -22.80 -0.57
C VAL A 56 5.64 -23.15 0.91
N ALA A 57 5.75 -22.13 1.76
CA ALA A 57 5.79 -22.32 3.21
C ALA A 57 4.38 -22.37 3.78
N GLN A 58 4.03 -23.44 4.50
CA GLN A 58 2.65 -23.72 4.94
C GLN A 58 2.53 -23.79 6.47
N ALA A 59 1.64 -22.98 7.05
CA ALA A 59 1.29 -23.01 8.46
C ALA A 59 -0.20 -23.41 8.62
N ALA A 60 -0.45 -24.62 9.14
CA ALA A 60 -1.82 -25.16 9.26
C ALA A 60 -2.44 -25.03 10.66
N ALA A 61 -1.66 -24.63 11.66
CA ALA A 61 -2.09 -24.39 13.04
C ALA A 61 -0.96 -23.71 13.82
N GLY A 62 -1.27 -23.12 14.97
CA GLY A 62 -0.29 -22.49 15.85
C GLY A 62 -0.09 -21.02 15.51
N THR A 63 1.13 -20.52 15.72
CA THR A 63 1.45 -19.11 15.50
C THR A 63 2.75 -19.01 14.71
N VAL A 64 2.70 -18.34 13.56
CA VAL A 64 3.87 -17.89 12.81
C VAL A 64 4.30 -16.57 13.44
N ALA A 65 5.41 -16.55 14.17
CA ALA A 65 5.92 -15.36 14.84
C ALA A 65 7.37 -15.08 14.40
N VAL A 66 7.57 -13.99 13.67
CA VAL A 66 8.87 -13.59 13.10
C VAL A 66 9.11 -12.09 13.23
N ASN A 67 10.37 -11.65 13.16
CA ASN A 67 10.62 -10.22 13.08
C ASN A 67 10.18 -9.66 11.72
N ARG A 68 10.55 -10.31 10.63
CA ARG A 68 10.18 -9.91 9.27
C ARG A 68 9.74 -11.12 8.47
N LEU A 69 8.72 -10.96 7.63
CA LEU A 69 8.30 -12.00 6.68
C LEU A 69 8.40 -11.47 5.25
N GLU A 70 9.19 -12.13 4.42
CA GLU A 70 9.39 -11.74 3.02
C GLU A 70 9.05 -12.90 2.09
N VAL A 71 8.13 -12.68 1.14
CA VAL A 71 7.65 -13.70 0.21
C VAL A 71 7.90 -13.25 -1.22
N GLY A 72 8.81 -13.92 -1.93
CA GLY A 72 9.14 -13.61 -3.32
C GLY A 72 9.89 -12.29 -3.50
N ARG A 73 10.71 -11.85 -2.54
CA ARG A 73 11.50 -10.61 -2.62
C ARG A 73 12.67 -10.70 -3.62
N ASN A 74 13.08 -9.58 -4.23
CA ASN A 74 14.37 -9.34 -4.89
C ASN A 74 14.86 -10.45 -5.85
N ALA A 75 14.23 -10.56 -7.03
CA ALA A 75 14.46 -11.62 -8.03
C ALA A 75 13.97 -13.03 -7.64
N GLY A 76 13.40 -13.20 -6.46
CA GLY A 76 12.82 -14.44 -5.99
C GLY A 76 11.40 -14.69 -6.48
N SER A 77 10.97 -15.93 -6.36
CA SER A 77 9.55 -16.28 -6.37
C SER A 77 9.22 -17.07 -5.12
N GLY A 78 7.99 -17.00 -4.62
CA GLY A 78 7.62 -17.79 -3.45
C GLY A 78 6.17 -17.62 -3.06
N SER A 79 5.73 -18.50 -2.17
CA SER A 79 4.40 -18.42 -1.60
C SER A 79 4.38 -18.74 -0.12
N PHE A 80 3.48 -18.09 0.60
CA PHE A 80 3.17 -18.42 1.99
C PHE A 80 1.68 -18.69 2.11
N THR A 81 1.35 -19.77 2.83
CA THR A 81 -0.04 -20.13 3.13
C THR A 81 -0.21 -20.35 4.62
N SER A 82 -1.09 -19.59 5.25
CA SER A 82 -1.59 -19.87 6.59
C SER A 82 -3.05 -20.30 6.52
N SER A 83 -3.39 -21.42 7.15
CA SER A 83 -4.76 -21.94 7.24
C SER A 83 -5.00 -22.33 8.69
N GLY A 84 -5.59 -21.42 9.48
CA GLY A 84 -5.82 -21.61 10.92
C GLY A 84 -4.65 -21.28 11.85
N ALA A 85 -3.54 -20.73 11.34
CA ALA A 85 -2.44 -20.25 12.18
C ALA A 85 -2.43 -18.72 12.25
N ASP A 86 -2.28 -18.17 13.45
CA ASP A 86 -2.06 -16.74 13.64
C ASP A 86 -0.73 -16.32 13.02
N VAL A 87 -0.66 -15.09 12.50
CA VAL A 87 0.55 -14.55 11.86
C VAL A 87 0.92 -13.25 12.55
N LEU A 88 2.07 -13.25 13.23
CA LEU A 88 2.61 -12.14 13.98
C LEU A 88 3.97 -11.75 13.37
N VAL A 89 4.04 -10.56 12.81
CA VAL A 89 5.24 -10.01 12.18
C VAL A 89 5.62 -8.73 12.91
N ASP A 90 6.76 -8.71 13.60
CA ASP A 90 7.09 -7.59 14.50
C ASP A 90 7.53 -6.32 13.75
N SER A 91 8.10 -6.47 12.55
CA SER A 91 8.54 -5.40 11.64
C SER A 91 7.71 -5.46 10.35
N ALA A 92 8.32 -5.70 9.19
CA ALA A 92 7.63 -5.62 7.89
C ALA A 92 7.16 -7.00 7.39
N PHE A 93 6.01 -7.00 6.70
CA PHE A 93 5.56 -8.14 5.90
C PHE A 93 5.56 -7.73 4.43
N ASP A 94 6.52 -8.25 3.66
CA ASP A 94 6.69 -7.89 2.25
C ASP A 94 6.32 -9.05 1.32
N VAL A 95 5.47 -8.78 0.34
CA VAL A 95 5.05 -9.74 -0.68
C VAL A 95 5.44 -9.23 -2.04
N GLY A 96 6.41 -9.89 -2.67
CA GLY A 96 6.89 -9.53 -3.99
C GLY A 96 7.57 -8.16 -4.03
N GLU A 97 8.32 -7.74 -3.01
CA GLU A 97 9.06 -6.49 -3.07
C GLU A 97 10.35 -6.58 -3.93
N VAL A 98 10.58 -5.58 -4.80
CA VAL A 98 11.89 -5.31 -5.41
C VAL A 98 12.47 -4.01 -4.86
N THR A 99 13.63 -4.10 -4.24
CA THR A 99 14.33 -2.92 -3.71
C THR A 99 15.26 -2.25 -4.72
N GLY A 100 15.42 -0.93 -4.56
CA GLY A 100 16.34 -0.11 -5.34
C GLY A 100 17.81 -0.55 -5.26
N ASP A 101 18.21 -1.19 -4.16
CA ASP A 101 19.58 -1.70 -3.97
C ASP A 101 19.91 -2.88 -4.88
N ILE A 102 18.89 -3.64 -5.32
CA ILE A 102 19.07 -4.81 -6.19
C ILE A 102 18.79 -4.44 -7.65
N ALA A 103 17.76 -3.63 -7.90
CA ALA A 103 17.47 -3.09 -9.22
C ALA A 103 18.33 -1.85 -9.51
N THR A 104 19.64 -2.06 -9.64
CA THR A 104 20.63 -1.00 -9.86
C THR A 104 21.60 -1.30 -11.00
N ALA A 105 22.31 -0.28 -11.49
CA ALA A 105 23.38 -0.39 -12.49
C ALA A 105 22.99 -1.16 -13.77
N GLY A 106 21.76 -0.97 -14.26
CA GLY A 106 21.23 -1.65 -15.44
C GLY A 106 20.74 -3.08 -15.21
N ALA A 107 20.71 -3.55 -13.96
CA ALA A 107 20.11 -4.84 -13.61
C ALA A 107 18.60 -4.83 -13.93
N ASN A 108 18.11 -5.96 -14.43
CA ASN A 108 16.69 -6.21 -14.63
C ASN A 108 16.23 -7.25 -13.61
N VAL A 109 15.43 -6.83 -12.65
CA VAL A 109 15.02 -7.61 -11.49
C VAL A 109 13.52 -7.83 -11.57
N GLN A 110 13.11 -9.10 -11.56
CA GLN A 110 11.71 -9.50 -11.65
C GLN A 110 11.39 -10.48 -10.55
N ASN A 111 10.26 -10.32 -9.88
CA ASN A 111 9.88 -11.21 -8.80
C ASN A 111 8.38 -11.49 -8.75
N THR A 112 8.01 -12.53 -8.01
CA THR A 112 6.60 -12.88 -7.76
C THR A 112 6.37 -13.37 -6.34
N GLY A 113 5.46 -12.75 -5.61
CA GLY A 113 5.08 -13.15 -4.26
C GLY A 113 3.59 -13.48 -4.17
N GLN A 114 3.23 -14.54 -3.44
CA GLN A 114 1.83 -14.88 -3.21
C GLN A 114 1.59 -15.24 -1.74
N VAL A 115 0.59 -14.62 -1.13
CA VAL A 115 0.17 -14.91 0.24
C VAL A 115 -1.30 -15.30 0.26
N LEU A 116 -1.60 -16.39 0.98
CA LEU A 116 -2.95 -16.76 1.38
C LEU A 116 -2.98 -16.93 2.90
N ILE A 117 -3.84 -16.20 3.59
CA ILE A 117 -4.11 -16.39 5.01
C ILE A 117 -5.60 -16.65 5.15
N GLU A 118 -5.98 -17.76 5.75
CA GLU A 118 -7.38 -18.09 5.98
C GLU A 118 -7.62 -18.68 7.36
N ASP A 119 -8.82 -18.46 7.88
CA ASP A 119 -9.33 -19.07 9.10
C ASP A 119 -8.46 -18.83 10.35
N ALA A 120 -7.64 -17.78 10.35
CA ALA A 120 -6.80 -17.36 11.47
C ALA A 120 -7.53 -16.32 12.34
N ALA A 121 -7.20 -16.29 13.64
CA ALA A 121 -7.83 -15.36 14.56
C ALA A 121 -7.18 -13.97 14.51
N SER A 122 -5.88 -13.90 14.21
CA SER A 122 -5.11 -12.65 14.19
C SER A 122 -4.01 -12.61 13.13
N LEU A 123 -3.88 -11.45 12.49
CA LEU A 123 -2.78 -11.04 11.64
C LEU A 123 -2.30 -9.70 12.18
N GLU A 124 -1.13 -9.71 12.79
CA GLU A 124 -0.51 -8.53 13.37
C GLU A 124 0.78 -8.23 12.63
N ILE A 125 0.92 -7.00 12.15
CA ILE A 125 2.09 -6.54 11.42
C ILE A 125 2.57 -5.25 12.08
N GLY A 126 3.81 -5.24 12.57
CA GLY A 126 4.43 -4.09 13.20
C GLY A 126 3.96 -3.76 14.61
N VAL A 127 2.97 -4.48 15.17
CA VAL A 127 2.29 -4.09 16.42
C VAL A 127 3.25 -4.03 17.61
N ASN A 128 4.16 -5.00 17.72
CA ASN A 128 5.10 -5.10 18.84
C ASN A 128 6.22 -4.05 18.78
N ASN A 129 6.61 -3.57 17.59
CA ASN A 129 7.69 -2.58 17.42
C ASN A 129 7.21 -1.20 16.94
N GLN A 130 5.91 -1.00 16.72
CA GLN A 130 5.29 0.26 16.27
C GLN A 130 5.89 0.83 14.98
N GLY A 131 6.31 -0.03 14.05
CA GLY A 131 7.06 0.42 12.87
C GLY A 131 7.01 -0.49 11.65
N GLY A 132 6.06 -1.42 11.63
CA GLY A 132 5.90 -2.39 10.55
C GLY A 132 4.81 -2.03 9.56
N ASP A 133 5.09 -2.22 8.28
CA ASP A 133 4.20 -2.06 7.13
C ASP A 133 3.88 -3.40 6.48
N PHE A 134 2.82 -3.39 5.67
CA PHE A 134 2.43 -4.52 4.83
C PHE A 134 2.45 -4.11 3.36
N ASP A 135 3.48 -4.57 2.65
CA ASP A 135 3.74 -4.19 1.27
C ASP A 135 3.44 -5.34 0.31
N ILE A 136 2.64 -5.07 -0.73
CA ILE A 136 2.24 -6.05 -1.74
C ILE A 136 2.61 -5.53 -3.11
N GLY A 137 3.71 -6.03 -3.66
CA GLY A 137 4.15 -5.73 -5.03
C GLY A 137 4.94 -4.43 -5.16
N GLN A 138 5.52 -3.95 -4.05
CA GLN A 138 6.36 -2.76 -4.03
C GLN A 138 7.56 -2.89 -4.97
N THR A 139 7.89 -1.80 -5.66
CA THR A 139 9.11 -1.71 -6.46
C THR A 139 9.88 -0.41 -6.25
N GLY A 140 11.20 -0.53 -6.23
CA GLY A 140 12.16 0.56 -6.28
C GLY A 140 13.27 0.25 -7.27
N ALA A 141 13.66 1.23 -8.10
CA ALA A 141 14.77 1.08 -9.04
C ALA A 141 15.74 2.28 -9.01
N THR A 142 17.04 2.02 -8.99
CA THR A 142 18.09 3.05 -8.89
C THR A 142 19.10 2.94 -10.04
N VAL A 143 19.84 4.01 -10.34
CA VAL A 143 21.02 4.02 -11.25
C VAL A 143 20.83 3.20 -12.56
N GLY A 144 19.74 3.45 -13.30
CA GLY A 144 19.46 2.79 -14.58
C GLY A 144 18.93 1.37 -14.48
N GLY A 145 18.63 0.87 -13.28
CA GLY A 145 18.02 -0.42 -13.06
C GLY A 145 16.56 -0.48 -13.50
N ILE A 146 16.06 -1.71 -13.64
CA ILE A 146 14.69 -2.05 -13.98
C ILE A 146 14.14 -2.98 -12.90
N ALA A 147 13.10 -2.54 -12.20
CA ALA A 147 12.38 -3.33 -11.21
C ALA A 147 10.98 -3.69 -11.73
N THR A 148 10.61 -4.97 -11.67
CA THR A 148 9.26 -5.43 -12.00
C THR A 148 8.75 -6.36 -10.92
N SER A 149 7.56 -6.08 -10.38
CA SER A 149 6.88 -6.96 -9.44
C SER A 149 5.48 -7.37 -9.90
N MET A 150 5.12 -8.59 -9.54
CA MET A 150 3.75 -9.11 -9.56
C MET A 150 3.48 -9.82 -8.24
N ALA A 151 2.65 -9.25 -7.39
CA ALA A 151 2.36 -9.79 -6.07
C ALA A 151 0.87 -9.87 -5.79
N SER A 152 0.47 -10.84 -4.97
CA SER A 152 -0.87 -10.88 -4.43
C SER A 152 -0.91 -11.34 -2.98
N ALA A 153 -1.85 -10.78 -2.22
CA ALA A 153 -2.22 -11.24 -0.88
C ALA A 153 -3.73 -11.45 -0.82
N THR A 154 -4.14 -12.60 -0.30
CA THR A 154 -5.54 -12.94 -0.08
C THR A 154 -5.73 -13.33 1.38
N ILE A 155 -6.66 -12.66 2.06
CA ILE A 155 -7.02 -12.91 3.45
C ILE A 155 -8.51 -13.27 3.49
N LEU A 156 -8.84 -14.45 4.02
CA LEU A 156 -10.20 -15.01 4.01
C LEU A 156 -10.65 -15.40 5.41
N ARG A 157 -11.91 -15.07 5.77
CA ARG A 157 -12.55 -15.55 7.01
C ARG A 157 -11.65 -15.38 8.23
N HIS A 158 -11.19 -14.16 8.43
CA HIS A 158 -10.17 -13.84 9.40
C HIS A 158 -10.79 -13.15 10.63
N GLY A 159 -10.14 -13.24 11.80
CA GLY A 159 -10.50 -12.38 12.94
C GLY A 159 -9.99 -10.96 12.73
N ASP A 160 -9.15 -10.47 13.63
CA ASP A 160 -8.60 -9.12 13.59
C ASP A 160 -7.37 -9.02 12.69
N ILE A 161 -7.29 -7.96 11.89
CA ILE A 161 -6.10 -7.60 11.09
C ILE A 161 -5.60 -6.25 11.58
N THR A 162 -4.38 -6.19 12.10
CA THR A 162 -3.77 -4.96 12.63
C THR A 162 -2.43 -4.69 11.96
N ILE A 163 -2.26 -3.48 11.42
CA ILE A 163 -1.06 -3.02 10.73
C ILE A 163 -0.62 -1.71 11.39
N ALA A 164 0.56 -1.71 12.00
CA ALA A 164 1.02 -0.60 12.85
C ALA A 164 1.47 0.65 12.07
N THR A 165 1.73 0.53 10.77
CA THR A 165 2.03 1.68 9.92
C THR A 165 1.20 1.61 8.64
N ASN A 166 1.81 1.38 7.49
CA ASN A 166 1.14 1.49 6.20
C ASN A 166 0.71 0.13 5.66
N LEU A 167 -0.38 0.16 4.89
CA LEU A 167 -0.78 -0.92 4.01
C LEU A 167 -0.60 -0.44 2.57
N GLU A 168 0.32 -1.06 1.83
CA GLU A 168 0.69 -0.61 0.49
C GLU A 168 0.47 -1.71 -0.56
N VAL A 169 -0.26 -1.37 -1.63
CA VAL A 169 -0.51 -2.26 -2.77
C VAL A 169 0.09 -1.65 -4.03
N ALA A 170 1.15 -2.27 -4.50
CA ALA A 170 1.96 -1.90 -5.65
C ALA A 170 2.46 -0.45 -5.66
N PRO A 171 3.07 0.06 -4.57
CA PRO A 171 3.82 1.30 -4.68
C PRO A 171 5.02 1.14 -5.64
N ALA A 172 5.32 2.17 -6.43
CA ALA A 172 6.46 2.16 -7.35
C ALA A 172 7.30 3.43 -7.24
N SER A 173 8.62 3.26 -7.21
CA SER A 173 9.58 4.36 -7.19
C SER A 173 10.75 4.13 -8.15
N ALA A 174 11.19 5.17 -8.85
CA ALA A 174 12.39 5.09 -9.70
C ALA A 174 13.23 6.37 -9.63
N ASP A 175 14.54 6.22 -9.51
CA ASP A 175 15.49 7.31 -9.72
C ASP A 175 15.59 7.71 -11.20
N ALA A 176 16.17 8.87 -11.46
CA ALA A 176 16.43 9.33 -12.82
C ALA A 176 17.16 8.25 -13.66
N ALA A 177 16.66 8.05 -14.88
CA ALA A 177 17.09 7.02 -15.83
C ALA A 177 16.80 5.54 -15.46
N SER A 178 16.12 5.27 -14.34
CA SER A 178 15.63 3.93 -13.97
C SER A 178 14.17 3.71 -14.36
N THR A 179 13.73 2.46 -14.31
CA THR A 179 12.34 2.06 -14.56
C THR A 179 11.80 1.16 -13.46
N SER A 180 10.58 1.43 -13.00
CA SER A 180 9.88 0.59 -12.01
C SER A 180 8.47 0.23 -12.48
N HIS A 181 8.09 -1.03 -12.36
CA HIS A 181 6.79 -1.58 -12.71
C HIS A 181 6.21 -2.38 -11.54
N ALA A 182 5.20 -1.85 -10.86
CA ALA A 182 4.54 -2.52 -9.75
C ALA A 182 3.17 -3.07 -10.16
N ASN A 183 2.92 -4.34 -9.87
CA ASN A 183 1.58 -4.94 -10.02
C ASN A 183 1.21 -5.66 -8.72
N GLY A 184 0.08 -5.28 -8.13
CA GLY A 184 -0.30 -5.72 -6.79
C GLY A 184 -1.80 -5.96 -6.69
N GLU A 185 -2.15 -7.05 -6.01
CA GLU A 185 -3.54 -7.39 -5.71
C GLU A 185 -3.69 -7.72 -4.22
N LEU A 186 -4.61 -7.04 -3.55
CA LEU A 186 -5.04 -7.36 -2.20
C LEU A 186 -6.52 -7.75 -2.22
N THR A 187 -6.85 -8.89 -1.63
CA THR A 187 -8.23 -9.26 -1.33
C THR A 187 -8.36 -9.59 0.15
N ILE A 188 -9.27 -8.90 0.84
CA ILE A 188 -9.71 -9.24 2.18
C ILE A 188 -11.21 -9.53 2.09
N ASN A 189 -11.57 -10.79 2.31
CA ASN A 189 -12.95 -11.25 2.25
C ASN A 189 -13.35 -11.89 3.57
N THR A 190 -14.21 -11.19 4.30
CA THR A 190 -14.64 -11.50 5.66
C THR A 190 -13.51 -11.35 6.67
N ALA A 191 -13.60 -10.29 7.48
CA ALA A 191 -12.77 -10.08 8.67
C ALA A 191 -13.60 -9.42 9.78
N ASP A 192 -13.25 -9.65 11.05
CA ASP A 192 -13.89 -8.93 12.16
C ASP A 192 -13.50 -7.45 12.10
N THR A 193 -12.19 -7.17 12.03
CA THR A 193 -11.67 -5.81 11.88
C THR A 193 -10.47 -5.75 10.94
N LEU A 194 -10.28 -4.58 10.30
CA LEU A 194 -9.03 -4.17 9.67
C LEU A 194 -8.63 -2.81 10.24
N SER A 195 -7.51 -2.76 10.96
CA SER A 195 -6.92 -1.53 11.49
C SER A 195 -5.57 -1.28 10.84
N VAL A 196 -5.41 -0.11 10.23
CA VAL A 196 -4.15 0.39 9.70
C VAL A 196 -3.86 1.70 10.40
N ASP A 197 -2.84 1.76 11.24
CA ASP A 197 -2.56 2.94 12.06
C ASP A 197 -2.03 4.13 11.20
N GLY A 198 -1.33 3.82 10.11
CA GLY A 198 -0.79 4.78 9.14
C GLY A 198 -1.67 4.94 7.90
N GLU A 199 -1.03 4.95 6.73
CA GLU A 199 -1.69 5.22 5.45
C GLU A 199 -2.13 3.95 4.72
N LEU A 200 -3.18 4.08 3.90
CA LEU A 200 -3.53 3.09 2.87
C LEU A 200 -3.11 3.61 1.50
N ASN A 201 -2.11 2.99 0.89
CA ASN A 201 -1.58 3.39 -0.42
C ASN A 201 -1.86 2.30 -1.47
N ILE A 202 -2.69 2.60 -2.49
CA ILE A 202 -3.03 1.65 -3.55
C ILE A 202 -2.61 2.25 -4.88
N GLY A 203 -1.59 1.67 -5.49
CA GLY A 203 -1.01 2.08 -6.76
C GLY A 203 -0.36 3.45 -6.74
N ALA A 204 0.23 3.84 -5.62
CA ALA A 204 0.95 5.12 -5.50
C ALA A 204 2.30 5.05 -6.24
N VAL A 205 2.63 6.07 -7.03
CA VAL A 205 3.94 6.16 -7.69
C VAL A 205 4.66 7.45 -7.36
N ASN A 206 5.98 7.38 -7.25
CA ASN A 206 6.85 8.52 -7.01
C ASN A 206 8.21 8.39 -7.74
N GLY A 207 9.00 9.46 -7.77
CA GLY A 207 10.37 9.43 -8.27
C GLY A 207 10.65 10.29 -9.51
N ALA A 208 11.89 10.19 -9.99
CA ALA A 208 12.43 10.95 -11.11
C ALA A 208 12.64 10.12 -12.39
N GLY A 209 12.56 8.78 -12.29
CA GLY A 209 12.61 7.82 -13.38
C GLY A 209 11.25 7.52 -13.99
N ALA A 210 11.15 6.46 -14.79
CA ALA A 210 9.87 5.98 -15.29
C ALA A 210 9.22 5.03 -14.27
N THR A 211 8.01 5.31 -13.82
CA THR A 211 7.27 4.41 -12.94
C THR A 211 5.90 4.10 -13.50
N ASP A 212 5.50 2.85 -13.45
CA ASP A 212 4.14 2.42 -13.74
C ASP A 212 3.63 1.50 -12.63
N SER A 213 2.40 1.74 -12.16
CA SER A 213 1.76 0.91 -11.15
C SER A 213 0.33 0.55 -11.57
N THR A 214 0.01 -0.74 -11.44
CA THR A 214 -1.36 -1.25 -11.50
C THR A 214 -1.70 -1.96 -10.20
N ALA A 215 -2.71 -1.46 -9.50
CA ALA A 215 -3.08 -1.96 -8.17
C ALA A 215 -4.58 -2.19 -8.03
N VAL A 216 -4.95 -3.28 -7.36
CA VAL A 216 -6.34 -3.54 -6.97
C VAL A 216 -6.37 -3.96 -5.51
N ALA A 217 -7.23 -3.32 -4.72
CA ALA A 217 -7.57 -3.77 -3.38
C ALA A 217 -9.08 -3.98 -3.26
N THR A 218 -9.47 -5.10 -2.68
CA THR A 218 -10.87 -5.47 -2.45
C THR A 218 -11.07 -5.76 -0.97
N LEU A 219 -11.93 -4.96 -0.33
CA LEU A 219 -12.31 -5.07 1.08
C LEU A 219 -13.80 -5.42 1.16
N GLN A 220 -14.12 -6.65 1.55
CA GLN A 220 -15.49 -7.16 1.51
C GLN A 220 -15.90 -7.80 2.82
N ASN A 221 -17.11 -7.50 3.28
CA ASN A 221 -17.71 -8.07 4.48
C ASN A 221 -16.82 -7.91 5.73
N ILE A 222 -16.20 -6.74 5.89
CA ILE A 222 -15.38 -6.42 7.07
C ILE A 222 -16.26 -5.60 8.02
N ALA A 223 -16.42 -6.04 9.26
CA ALA A 223 -17.36 -5.38 10.15
C ALA A 223 -16.94 -3.92 10.44
N ALA A 224 -15.64 -3.68 10.64
CA ALA A 224 -15.06 -2.34 10.75
C ALA A 224 -13.68 -2.25 10.10
N VAL A 225 -13.47 -1.20 9.30
CA VAL A 225 -12.17 -0.80 8.73
C VAL A 225 -11.81 0.56 9.30
N SER A 226 -10.61 0.68 9.88
CA SER A 226 -10.05 1.93 10.35
C SER A 226 -8.70 2.18 9.68
N ILE A 227 -8.58 3.30 8.98
CA ILE A 227 -7.33 3.82 8.44
C ILE A 227 -7.00 5.08 9.22
N GLY A 228 -5.88 5.07 9.94
CA GLY A 228 -5.51 6.15 10.84
C GLY A 228 -5.08 7.42 10.09
N GLY A 229 -4.34 7.24 9.00
CA GLY A 229 -3.86 8.29 8.11
C GLY A 229 -4.72 8.49 6.86
N ALA A 230 -4.08 8.97 5.79
CA ALA A 230 -4.71 9.19 4.50
C ALA A 230 -4.91 7.87 3.71
N ALA A 231 -5.90 7.87 2.82
CA ALA A 231 -6.06 6.82 1.82
C ALA A 231 -5.78 7.39 0.41
N ASN A 232 -4.84 6.79 -0.30
CA ASN A 232 -4.29 7.29 -1.56
C ASN A 232 -4.48 6.27 -2.67
N ILE A 233 -5.40 6.52 -3.59
CA ILE A 233 -5.79 5.57 -4.63
C ILE A 233 -5.38 6.08 -6.01
N GLY A 234 -4.33 5.51 -6.58
CA GLY A 234 -3.89 5.82 -7.94
C GLY A 234 -3.18 7.17 -8.03
N ILE A 235 -2.34 7.46 -7.04
CA ILE A 235 -1.67 8.75 -6.90
C ILE A 235 -0.35 8.77 -7.66
N ALA A 236 -0.16 9.76 -8.53
CA ALA A 236 1.11 9.97 -9.22
C ALA A 236 1.85 11.22 -8.70
N LYS A 237 3.02 11.01 -8.10
CA LYS A 237 3.92 12.05 -7.61
C LYS A 237 5.26 12.01 -8.35
N GLY A 238 6.08 13.04 -8.18
CA GLY A 238 7.49 13.03 -8.59
C GLY A 238 7.82 13.99 -9.73
N THR A 239 9.08 13.99 -10.18
CA THR A 239 9.61 15.00 -11.12
C THR A 239 9.97 14.43 -12.48
N SER A 240 9.55 13.19 -12.77
CA SER A 240 9.91 12.47 -13.98
C SER A 240 9.50 13.20 -15.25
N SER A 241 10.44 13.41 -16.17
CA SER A 241 10.15 13.85 -17.53
C SER A 241 9.77 12.70 -18.47
N VAL A 242 9.97 11.46 -18.04
CA VAL A 242 9.73 10.25 -18.86
C VAL A 242 8.38 9.59 -18.56
N GLY A 243 7.71 9.98 -17.48
CA GLY A 243 6.36 9.56 -17.15
C GLY A 243 6.27 8.80 -15.83
N ASN A 244 5.36 9.21 -14.94
CA ASN A 244 4.89 8.37 -13.84
C ASN A 244 3.40 8.09 -14.05
N SER A 245 3.02 6.83 -14.00
CA SER A 245 1.65 6.34 -14.22
C SER A 245 1.18 5.51 -13.03
N ALA A 246 0.05 5.88 -12.45
CA ALA A 246 -0.61 5.17 -11.37
C ALA A 246 -2.03 4.80 -11.80
N ASN A 247 -2.37 3.52 -11.78
CA ASN A 247 -3.71 3.02 -12.09
C ASN A 247 -4.19 2.09 -10.98
N ALA A 248 -5.12 2.57 -10.16
CA ALA A 248 -5.55 1.87 -8.96
C ALA A 248 -7.07 1.74 -8.86
N THR A 249 -7.50 0.62 -8.29
CA THR A 249 -8.89 0.40 -7.90
C THR A 249 -8.98 -0.03 -6.45
N LEU A 250 -9.86 0.61 -5.68
CA LEU A 250 -10.29 0.17 -4.36
C LEU A 250 -11.78 -0.18 -4.41
N VAL A 251 -12.12 -1.40 -4.01
CA VAL A 251 -13.51 -1.86 -3.87
C VAL A 251 -13.81 -2.08 -2.39
N ILE A 252 -14.87 -1.45 -1.91
CA ILE A 252 -15.39 -1.60 -0.55
C ILE A 252 -16.84 -2.10 -0.66
N ASP A 253 -17.13 -3.25 -0.07
CA ASP A 253 -18.48 -3.82 -0.05
C ASP A 253 -18.90 -4.28 1.35
N ALA A 254 -20.15 -3.98 1.70
CA ALA A 254 -20.80 -4.35 2.96
C ALA A 254 -19.91 -4.11 4.21
N SER A 255 -19.26 -2.95 4.29
CA SER A 255 -18.29 -2.63 5.36
C SER A 255 -18.58 -1.26 6.00
N THR A 256 -18.13 -1.06 7.24
CA THR A 256 -18.05 0.27 7.87
C THR A 256 -16.61 0.74 7.82
N VAL A 257 -16.33 1.88 7.20
CA VAL A 257 -14.98 2.38 6.94
C VAL A 257 -14.80 3.78 7.51
N GLU A 258 -13.76 3.96 8.32
CA GLU A 258 -13.32 5.24 8.85
C GLU A 258 -11.89 5.54 8.35
N ILE A 259 -11.67 6.73 7.78
CA ILE A 259 -10.37 7.18 7.26
C ILE A 259 -9.98 8.49 7.94
N GLY A 260 -8.76 8.58 8.47
CA GLY A 260 -8.17 9.83 8.94
C GLY A 260 -8.64 10.27 10.34
N PHE A 261 -9.05 9.34 11.19
CA PHE A 261 -9.55 9.64 12.55
C PHE A 261 -8.57 9.28 13.68
N ALA A 262 -7.42 8.67 13.40
CA ALA A 262 -6.47 8.28 14.45
C ALA A 262 -5.85 9.49 15.19
N HIS A 263 -5.81 10.66 14.54
CA HIS A 263 -5.26 11.88 15.12
C HIS A 263 -6.32 12.98 15.18
N PRO A 264 -6.84 13.33 16.36
CA PRO A 264 -7.93 14.32 16.49
C PRO A 264 -7.56 15.74 16.05
N LEU A 265 -6.28 16.00 15.74
CA LEU A 265 -5.76 17.29 15.30
C LEU A 265 -5.33 17.30 13.82
N ALA A 266 -5.29 16.15 13.17
CA ALA A 266 -4.89 15.99 11.77
C ALA A 266 -5.88 15.02 11.12
N LEU A 267 -7.02 15.56 10.73
CA LEU A 267 -8.00 14.83 9.94
C LEU A 267 -7.44 14.67 8.52
N GLU A 268 -7.40 13.43 8.06
CA GLU A 268 -6.76 13.09 6.78
C GLU A 268 -7.78 12.89 5.65
N ASP A 269 -7.25 12.91 4.42
CA ASP A 269 -8.02 12.91 3.18
C ASP A 269 -8.14 11.51 2.57
N LEU A 270 -9.22 11.29 1.80
CA LEU A 270 -9.30 10.24 0.79
C LEU A 270 -8.99 10.87 -0.58
N ASN A 271 -7.85 10.51 -1.16
CA ASN A 271 -7.36 11.04 -2.44
C ASN A 271 -7.53 10.01 -3.55
N ILE A 272 -8.26 10.35 -4.62
CA ILE A 272 -8.60 9.44 -5.72
C ILE A 272 -8.07 10.00 -7.04
N GLY A 273 -6.99 9.40 -7.54
CA GLY A 273 -6.42 9.75 -8.84
C GLY A 273 -5.66 11.08 -8.87
N ASP A 274 -5.17 11.53 -7.72
CA ASP A 274 -4.42 12.77 -7.60
C ASP A 274 -3.07 12.74 -8.31
N VAL A 275 -2.66 13.93 -8.74
CA VAL A 275 -1.35 14.22 -9.29
C VAL A 275 -0.72 15.39 -8.55
N SER A 276 0.52 15.22 -8.08
CA SER A 276 1.24 16.27 -7.36
C SER A 276 2.74 16.29 -7.70
N THR A 277 3.27 17.47 -8.03
CA THR A 277 4.71 17.63 -8.26
C THR A 277 5.20 19.06 -8.10
N VAL A 278 6.50 19.17 -7.80
CA VAL A 278 7.28 20.39 -7.88
C VAL A 278 8.02 20.38 -9.22
N GLY A 279 7.32 20.64 -10.33
CA GLY A 279 7.98 20.72 -11.65
C GLY A 279 7.09 20.42 -12.86
N ALA A 280 7.74 20.27 -14.02
CA ALA A 280 7.11 20.03 -15.32
C ALA A 280 7.07 18.54 -15.69
N GLY A 281 7.06 17.64 -14.69
CA GLY A 281 7.02 16.20 -14.92
C GLY A 281 5.77 15.75 -15.67
N LEU A 282 5.85 14.62 -16.38
CA LEU A 282 4.72 13.98 -17.04
C LEU A 282 4.10 12.97 -16.07
N LEU A 283 2.90 13.25 -15.56
CA LEU A 283 2.28 12.43 -14.52
C LEU A 283 0.85 12.05 -14.88
N HIS A 284 0.50 10.78 -14.66
CA HIS A 284 -0.82 10.23 -14.91
C HIS A 284 -1.31 9.53 -13.65
N GLY A 285 -2.19 10.19 -12.89
CA GLY A 285 -2.89 9.60 -11.75
C GLY A 285 -4.25 9.09 -12.19
N LYS A 286 -4.58 7.83 -11.92
CA LYS A 286 -5.87 7.22 -12.19
C LYS A 286 -6.32 6.40 -10.99
N GLY A 287 -7.32 6.89 -10.28
CA GLY A 287 -7.94 6.21 -9.15
C GLY A 287 -9.41 5.92 -9.38
N VAL A 288 -9.85 4.74 -8.96
CA VAL A 288 -11.26 4.37 -8.87
C VAL A 288 -11.55 3.83 -7.48
N VAL A 289 -12.55 4.39 -6.82
CA VAL A 289 -13.10 3.86 -5.56
C VAL A 289 -14.54 3.47 -5.81
N SER A 290 -14.91 2.22 -5.51
CA SER A 290 -16.27 1.72 -5.58
C SER A 290 -16.74 1.29 -4.19
N VAL A 291 -17.85 1.87 -3.74
CA VAL A 291 -18.42 1.66 -2.41
C VAL A 291 -19.84 1.12 -2.57
N SER A 292 -20.12 -0.07 -2.03
CA SER A 292 -21.42 -0.73 -2.15
C SER A 292 -21.92 -1.17 -0.77
N GLY A 293 -23.19 -0.86 -0.47
CA GLY A 293 -23.85 -1.28 0.78
C GLY A 293 -23.08 -0.92 2.05
N SER A 294 -22.29 0.15 2.03
CA SER A 294 -21.28 0.45 3.05
C SER A 294 -21.50 1.82 3.68
N HIS A 295 -20.90 2.03 4.84
CA HIS A 295 -20.76 3.34 5.46
C HIS A 295 -19.30 3.78 5.35
N LEU A 296 -19.04 4.89 4.66
CA LEU A 296 -17.71 5.49 4.53
C LEU A 296 -17.70 6.85 5.22
N SER A 297 -16.87 6.99 6.24
CA SER A 297 -16.59 8.24 6.92
C SER A 297 -15.15 8.66 6.65
N VAL A 298 -14.94 9.89 6.19
CA VAL A 298 -13.61 10.48 5.94
C VAL A 298 -13.46 11.69 6.85
N GLY A 299 -12.36 11.72 7.60
CA GLY A 299 -12.12 12.71 8.65
C GLY A 299 -12.17 14.14 8.14
N ASN A 300 -11.53 14.39 6.99
CA ASN A 300 -11.45 15.72 6.41
C ASN A 300 -12.18 15.77 5.06
N ARG A 301 -11.48 15.40 3.98
CA ARG A 301 -11.97 15.68 2.63
C ARG A 301 -11.84 14.47 1.73
N ILE A 302 -12.77 14.36 0.79
CA ILE A 302 -12.67 13.47 -0.37
C ILE A 302 -12.23 14.30 -1.57
N ASP A 303 -11.06 13.99 -2.10
CA ASP A 303 -10.53 14.57 -3.34
C ASP A 303 -10.69 13.57 -4.49
N VAL A 304 -11.44 13.97 -5.50
CA VAL A 304 -11.66 13.19 -6.73
C VAL A 304 -10.99 13.89 -7.89
N ALA A 305 -9.80 13.41 -8.26
CA ALA A 305 -8.95 13.95 -9.32
C ALA A 305 -8.42 15.36 -9.03
N ARG A 306 -7.46 15.50 -8.11
CA ARG A 306 -6.79 16.79 -7.87
C ARG A 306 -5.44 16.86 -8.59
N LEU A 307 -5.22 17.93 -9.34
CA LEU A 307 -3.98 18.24 -10.03
C LEU A 307 -3.30 19.46 -9.39
N THR A 308 -2.28 19.22 -8.58
CA THR A 308 -1.53 20.29 -7.86
C THR A 308 -0.17 20.63 -8.47
N GLY A 309 0.27 19.88 -9.48
CA GLY A 309 1.49 20.16 -10.24
C GLY A 309 1.54 19.38 -11.56
N GLY A 310 2.60 19.59 -12.34
CA GLY A 310 2.89 18.78 -13.53
C GLY A 310 3.03 19.61 -14.80
N GLY A 311 3.58 18.98 -15.84
CA GLY A 311 3.63 19.52 -17.18
C GLY A 311 2.27 19.51 -17.88
N PRO A 312 2.13 20.18 -19.05
CA PRO A 312 0.86 20.29 -19.79
C PRO A 312 0.19 18.96 -20.18
N ALA A 313 0.96 17.88 -20.24
CA ALA A 313 0.45 16.55 -20.57
C ALA A 313 0.09 15.71 -19.33
N SER A 314 0.17 16.28 -18.12
CA SER A 314 -0.21 15.58 -16.89
C SER A 314 -1.72 15.47 -16.78
N THR A 315 -2.19 14.31 -16.31
CA THR A 315 -3.62 14.01 -16.18
C THR A 315 -3.93 13.43 -14.80
N ALA A 316 -4.87 14.03 -14.08
CA ALA A 316 -5.50 13.45 -12.91
C ALA A 316 -6.88 12.91 -13.31
N PHE A 317 -7.14 11.63 -13.09
CA PHE A 317 -8.44 11.01 -13.27
C PHE A 317 -8.86 10.31 -11.98
N GLY A 318 -9.99 10.72 -11.42
CA GLY A 318 -10.54 10.17 -10.20
C GLY A 318 -11.99 9.80 -10.41
N ARG A 319 -12.40 8.64 -9.89
CA ARG A 319 -13.80 8.21 -9.92
C ARG A 319 -14.22 7.64 -8.57
N LEU A 320 -15.29 8.19 -8.02
CA LEU A 320 -15.99 7.67 -6.84
C LEU A 320 -17.35 7.12 -7.28
N GLU A 321 -17.56 5.83 -7.09
CA GLU A 321 -18.85 5.17 -7.27
C GLU A 321 -19.41 4.76 -5.92
N ALA A 322 -20.67 5.09 -5.66
CA ALA A 322 -21.35 4.72 -4.44
C ALA A 322 -22.75 4.18 -4.75
N ALA A 323 -23.05 2.98 -4.25
CA ALA A 323 -24.33 2.32 -4.41
C ALA A 323 -24.89 1.86 -3.06
N GLY A 324 -26.13 2.25 -2.74
CA GLY A 324 -26.79 1.84 -1.48
C GLY A 324 -25.98 2.17 -0.23
N SER A 325 -25.17 3.23 -0.27
CA SER A 325 -24.17 3.54 0.75
C SER A 325 -24.48 4.84 1.51
N HIS A 326 -23.78 5.05 2.62
CA HIS A 326 -23.73 6.32 3.34
C HIS A 326 -22.31 6.87 3.30
N ILE A 327 -22.14 8.10 2.81
CA ILE A 327 -20.84 8.77 2.74
C ILE A 327 -20.88 10.02 3.60
N VAL A 328 -19.94 10.13 4.52
CA VAL A 328 -19.74 11.29 5.40
C VAL A 328 -18.33 11.85 5.16
N ALA A 329 -18.24 13.14 4.91
CA ALA A 329 -16.97 13.89 4.84
C ALA A 329 -17.22 15.35 5.23
N ASP A 330 -16.18 16.11 5.55
CA ASP A 330 -16.33 17.56 5.68
C ASP A 330 -16.49 18.21 4.31
N ASP A 331 -15.56 17.91 3.40
CA ASP A 331 -15.50 18.45 2.05
C ASP A 331 -15.51 17.35 0.98
N LEU A 332 -16.17 17.63 -0.16
CA LEU A 332 -16.03 16.85 -1.39
C LEU A 332 -15.56 17.77 -2.53
N THR A 333 -14.37 17.51 -3.05
CA THR A 333 -13.77 18.27 -4.15
C THR A 333 -13.59 17.39 -5.37
N VAL A 334 -14.03 17.88 -6.54
CA VAL A 334 -14.02 17.12 -7.79
C VAL A 334 -13.30 17.91 -8.88
N ALA A 335 -12.34 17.27 -9.56
CA ALA A 335 -11.57 17.81 -10.68
C ALA A 335 -10.79 19.11 -10.36
N GLU A 336 -10.23 19.23 -9.16
CA GLU A 336 -9.51 20.46 -8.76
C GLU A 336 -8.18 20.61 -9.53
N THR A 337 -7.92 21.83 -10.00
CA THR A 337 -6.64 22.20 -10.62
C THR A 337 -6.08 23.45 -9.95
N THR A 338 -4.81 23.42 -9.55
CA THR A 338 -4.16 24.63 -9.04
C THR A 338 -4.01 25.66 -10.17
N ALA A 339 -4.30 26.92 -9.86
CA ALA A 339 -4.25 28.01 -10.83
C ALA A 339 -2.88 28.11 -11.53
N GLY A 340 -2.91 28.22 -12.87
CA GLY A 340 -1.70 28.37 -13.69
C GLY A 340 -1.07 27.06 -14.16
N LEU A 341 -1.63 25.90 -13.81
CA LEU A 341 -1.21 24.60 -14.34
C LEU A 341 -1.82 24.32 -15.72
N ALA A 342 -1.08 23.59 -16.55
CA ALA A 342 -1.44 23.32 -17.94
C ALA A 342 -1.98 21.89 -18.19
N GLY A 343 -2.09 21.05 -17.16
CA GLY A 343 -2.63 19.69 -17.26
C GLY A 343 -4.16 19.62 -17.11
N THR A 344 -4.70 18.41 -17.08
CA THR A 344 -6.15 18.18 -16.97
C THR A 344 -6.50 17.38 -15.73
N ALA A 345 -7.56 17.79 -15.03
CA ALA A 345 -8.21 16.99 -14.00
C ALA A 345 -9.62 16.60 -14.47
N THR A 346 -9.95 15.32 -14.37
CA THR A 346 -11.28 14.77 -14.68
C THR A 346 -11.76 13.96 -13.50
N GLY A 347 -12.81 14.44 -12.83
CA GLY A 347 -13.37 13.81 -11.65
C GLY A 347 -14.79 13.35 -11.90
N GLU A 348 -15.09 12.10 -11.59
CA GLU A 348 -16.42 11.49 -11.72
C GLU A 348 -16.95 11.05 -10.35
N VAL A 349 -18.16 11.48 -10.00
CA VAL A 349 -18.87 11.01 -8.81
C VAL A 349 -20.21 10.42 -9.24
N MET A 350 -20.41 9.13 -9.00
CA MET A 350 -21.61 8.38 -9.40
C MET A 350 -22.32 7.84 -8.16
N LEU A 351 -23.53 8.32 -7.90
CA LEU A 351 -24.29 8.00 -6.68
C LEU A 351 -25.59 7.29 -7.05
N ALA A 352 -25.81 6.08 -6.56
CA ALA A 352 -27.05 5.32 -6.75
C ALA A 352 -27.61 4.91 -5.39
N ALA A 353 -28.84 5.34 -5.08
CA ALA A 353 -29.47 5.09 -3.76
C ALA A 353 -28.53 5.37 -2.56
N THR A 354 -27.68 6.40 -2.67
CA THR A 354 -26.63 6.73 -1.70
C THR A 354 -26.94 8.05 -1.02
N LEU A 355 -26.77 8.10 0.30
CA LEU A 355 -26.80 9.33 1.09
C LEU A 355 -25.39 9.90 1.19
N VAL A 356 -25.23 11.20 0.91
CA VAL A 356 -23.98 11.92 1.10
C VAL A 356 -24.21 13.08 2.06
N GLU A 357 -23.49 13.08 3.18
CA GLU A 357 -23.50 14.13 4.19
C GLU A 357 -22.16 14.88 4.14
N LEU A 358 -22.22 16.17 3.86
CA LEU A 358 -21.05 17.05 3.83
C LEU A 358 -21.13 18.06 4.98
N GLY A 359 -20.03 18.20 5.71
CA GLY A 359 -19.92 19.17 6.81
C GLY A 359 -19.89 20.61 6.32
N THR A 360 -19.09 20.89 5.28
CA THR A 360 -18.82 22.25 4.81
C THR A 360 -19.16 22.47 3.35
N SER A 361 -18.47 21.84 2.38
CA SER A 361 -18.65 22.20 0.97
C SER A 361 -18.58 21.06 -0.05
N LEU A 362 -19.29 21.28 -1.16
CA LEU A 362 -19.13 20.57 -2.42
C LEU A 362 -18.48 21.51 -3.43
N ARG A 363 -17.29 21.17 -3.93
CA ARG A 363 -16.53 21.98 -4.91
C ARG A 363 -16.41 21.23 -6.24
N LEU A 364 -17.02 21.82 -7.27
CA LEU A 364 -16.97 21.30 -8.64
C LEU A 364 -16.19 22.25 -9.52
N SER A 365 -15.18 21.73 -10.20
CA SER A 365 -14.31 22.47 -11.11
C SER A 365 -14.53 22.05 -12.57
N PRO A 366 -13.98 22.76 -13.57
CA PRO A 366 -14.00 22.27 -14.94
C PRO A 366 -13.40 20.85 -15.03
N GLY A 367 -14.15 19.91 -15.61
CA GLY A 367 -13.79 18.48 -15.65
C GLY A 367 -14.56 17.60 -14.65
N SER A 368 -15.36 18.18 -13.75
CA SER A 368 -16.24 17.41 -12.87
C SER A 368 -17.47 16.86 -13.59
N THR A 369 -17.82 15.61 -13.29
CA THR A 369 -19.12 15.01 -13.59
C THR A 369 -19.73 14.42 -12.32
N VAL A 370 -20.98 14.77 -12.02
CA VAL A 370 -21.74 14.16 -10.91
C VAL A 370 -23.02 13.55 -11.46
N GLY A 371 -23.18 12.24 -11.32
CA GLY A 371 -24.31 11.47 -11.81
C GLY A 371 -25.11 10.83 -10.68
N PHE A 372 -26.44 10.84 -10.81
CA PHE A 372 -27.35 10.19 -9.87
C PHE A 372 -28.08 9.05 -10.58
N GLY A 373 -27.81 7.82 -10.16
CA GLY A 373 -28.51 6.62 -10.58
C GLY A 373 -29.86 6.51 -9.85
N LEU A 374 -30.91 6.17 -10.59
CA LEU A 374 -32.24 5.83 -10.06
C LEU A 374 -32.29 4.39 -9.58
#